data_AF-A0A8S4EQ54-F1
#
_entry.id   AF-A0A8S4EQ54-F1
#
_cell.length_a   1.000
_cell.length_b   1.000
_cell.length_c   1.000
_cell.angle_alpha   90.00
_cell.angle_beta   90.00
_cell.angle_gamma   90.00
#
_symmetry.space_group_name_H-M   'P 1'
#
loop_
_entity.id
_entity.type
_entity.pdbx_description
1 polymer ?
#
loop_
_entity_poly.entity_id
_entity_poly.type
_entity_poly.pdbx_seq_one_letter_code
_entity_poly.pdbx_strand_id
1 'polypeptide(L)'
;MAQKKIFFVILRKLTLLYSWSKIVGDGRVRDACFPPPYISSSESNIAWLYDELDAQWRRWLPAGVSHTVRRGAFYSVLVRPGFRIISLNMNYCNNKNWWLLLNSTDPATELQWLIYELQSAEFSGEKVHIIGHIPPGHSDCLKVWSRNYYAIINRYEATITAQFFGHTHFDEFEVFYDPNDLGRATSIAYVGPSVSPYYDLNLGYRIYYVDGDHDKTTRLVVDHETWIMNLKEANLFGYPIWYKLYSARSAYLMNSLRPQDWDKFIDDMTAKEDIFNLYYKHYWKNSPRRGSCDGECRKRLVCDARSGRSHDRRALCGHIEARIDGATPAPQTWRAWFYNGLSVSNSTSTTTTPPPSVRQV
;
A
#
# COMPACT_ATOMS: atom_id res chain seq x y z
N MET A 1 -17.96 -18.76 -15.08
CA MET A 1 -18.61 -17.42 -15.13
C MET A 1 -19.04 -16.87 -13.76
N ALA A 2 -19.21 -17.68 -12.70
CA ALA A 2 -19.66 -17.20 -11.38
C ALA A 2 -18.58 -16.52 -10.50
N GLN A 3 -17.29 -16.72 -10.79
CA GLN A 3 -16.17 -16.20 -9.98
C GLN A 3 -15.94 -14.68 -10.09
N LYS A 4 -16.40 -14.02 -11.17
CA LYS A 4 -16.18 -12.57 -11.39
C LYS A 4 -17.03 -11.64 -10.51
N LYS A 5 -18.13 -12.12 -9.90
CA LYS A 5 -19.09 -11.25 -9.21
C LYS A 5 -18.76 -10.95 -7.74
N ILE A 6 -18.05 -11.84 -7.05
CA ILE A 6 -17.80 -11.67 -5.60
C ILE A 6 -16.77 -10.56 -5.33
N PHE A 7 -15.70 -10.50 -6.12
CA PHE A 7 -14.64 -9.49 -5.94
C PHE A 7 -15.10 -8.05 -6.23
N PHE A 8 -15.96 -7.87 -7.24
CA PHE A 8 -16.45 -6.57 -7.68
C PHE A 8 -17.42 -5.91 -6.67
N VAL A 9 -18.13 -6.73 -5.88
CA VAL A 9 -19.09 -6.27 -4.86
C VAL A 9 -18.38 -5.83 -3.58
N ILE A 10 -17.22 -6.41 -3.28
CA ILE A 10 -16.43 -6.17 -2.06
C ILE A 10 -15.56 -4.90 -2.20
N LEU A 11 -14.86 -4.73 -3.34
CA LEU A 11 -14.00 -3.55 -3.59
C LEU A 11 -14.78 -2.24 -3.81
N ARG A 12 -15.98 -2.28 -4.39
CA ARG A 12 -16.85 -1.09 -4.55
C ARG A 12 -17.26 -0.45 -3.21
N LYS A 13 -17.05 -1.13 -2.07
CA LYS A 13 -17.64 -0.75 -0.78
C LYS A 13 -16.64 -0.41 0.31
N LEU A 14 -15.37 -0.79 0.17
CA LEU A 14 -14.28 -0.20 0.99
C LEU A 14 -14.07 1.28 0.70
N THR A 15 -14.36 1.70 -0.53
CA THR A 15 -14.40 3.13 -0.90
C THR A 15 -15.55 3.87 -0.21
N LEU A 16 -16.58 3.17 0.29
CA LEU A 16 -17.74 3.81 0.92
C LEU A 16 -17.44 4.32 2.33
N LEU A 17 -16.56 3.70 3.12
CA LEU A 17 -16.26 4.20 4.47
C LEU A 17 -15.66 5.61 4.46
N TYR A 18 -14.75 5.88 3.51
CA TYR A 18 -14.14 7.21 3.34
C TYR A 18 -14.99 8.15 2.48
N SER A 19 -15.80 7.62 1.54
CA SER A 19 -16.70 8.45 0.73
C SER A 19 -17.99 8.83 1.45
N TRP A 20 -18.45 8.07 2.45
CA TRP A 20 -19.64 8.42 3.23
C TRP A 20 -19.40 9.64 4.12
N SER A 21 -18.20 9.81 4.68
CA SER A 21 -17.85 11.04 5.41
C SER A 21 -17.95 12.30 4.54
N LYS A 22 -17.81 12.15 3.21
CA LYS A 22 -18.00 13.24 2.24
C LYS A 22 -19.45 13.41 1.75
N ILE A 23 -20.28 12.38 1.83
CA ILE A 23 -21.66 12.39 1.29
C ILE A 23 -22.69 12.80 2.36
N VAL A 24 -22.43 12.54 3.64
CA VAL A 24 -23.31 12.99 4.73
C VAL A 24 -23.01 14.46 5.04
N GLY A 25 -23.60 15.35 4.24
CA GLY A 25 -23.59 16.81 4.39
C GLY A 25 -24.33 17.33 5.62
N ASP A 26 -24.20 16.66 6.76
CA ASP A 26 -24.83 17.01 8.04
C ASP A 26 -23.80 17.45 9.11
N GLY A 27 -22.54 17.69 8.72
CA GLY A 27 -21.52 18.24 9.63
C GLY A 27 -21.11 17.33 10.81
N ARG A 28 -21.68 16.12 10.94
CA ARG A 28 -21.43 15.19 12.06
C ARG A 28 -20.12 14.41 11.95
N VAL A 29 -19.53 14.30 10.76
CA VAL A 29 -18.15 13.81 10.58
C VAL A 29 -17.38 14.84 9.76
N ARG A 30 -16.46 15.54 10.43
CA ARG A 30 -15.38 16.27 9.75
C ARG A 30 -14.42 15.22 9.17
N ASP A 31 -13.83 15.51 8.01
CA ASP A 31 -12.94 14.59 7.29
C ASP A 31 -12.02 13.80 8.24
N ALA A 32 -11.96 12.47 8.06
CA ALA A 32 -11.11 11.53 8.79
C ALA A 32 -11.36 11.34 10.31
N CYS A 33 -12.47 11.81 10.88
CA CYS A 33 -12.80 11.58 12.30
C CYS A 33 -13.52 10.23 12.54
N PHE A 34 -12.79 9.21 13.02
CA PHE A 34 -13.33 7.89 13.38
C PHE A 34 -13.04 7.56 14.85
N PRO A 35 -13.91 7.93 15.79
CA PRO A 35 -13.70 7.70 17.22
C PRO A 35 -13.65 6.18 17.51
N PRO A 36 -12.67 5.73 18.32
CA PRO A 36 -12.65 4.35 18.75
C PRO A 36 -13.81 4.00 19.69
N PRO A 37 -14.12 2.71 19.90
CA PRO A 37 -15.33 2.27 20.61
C PRO A 37 -15.40 2.66 22.09
N TYR A 38 -14.26 3.03 22.70
CA TYR A 38 -14.24 3.53 24.08
C TYR A 38 -14.81 4.96 24.22
N ILE A 39 -14.99 5.68 23.11
CA ILE A 39 -15.70 6.97 23.09
C ILE A 39 -17.21 6.69 23.01
N SER A 40 -17.87 6.71 24.16
CA SER A 40 -19.29 6.35 24.28
C SER A 40 -20.24 7.55 24.44
N SER A 41 -19.74 8.80 24.37
CA SER A 41 -20.60 9.98 24.48
C SER A 41 -21.64 10.00 23.35
N SER A 42 -22.88 10.38 23.66
CA SER A 42 -23.99 10.40 22.70
C SER A 42 -23.72 11.34 21.51
N GLU A 43 -22.95 12.40 21.72
CA GLU A 43 -22.63 13.41 20.71
C GLU A 43 -21.43 13.05 19.82
N SER A 44 -20.54 12.16 20.27
CA SER A 44 -19.28 11.87 19.58
C SER A 44 -19.08 10.41 19.21
N ASN A 45 -19.98 9.50 19.58
CA ASN A 45 -19.88 8.12 19.13
C ASN A 45 -20.20 7.99 17.63
N ILE A 46 -19.65 6.96 16.99
CA ILE A 46 -19.83 6.66 15.56
C ILE A 46 -20.87 5.57 15.31
N ALA A 47 -21.66 5.20 16.34
CA ALA A 47 -22.65 4.13 16.23
C ALA A 47 -23.66 4.41 15.10
N TRP A 48 -24.06 5.68 14.92
CA TRP A 48 -24.97 6.08 13.84
C TRP A 48 -24.50 5.64 12.44
N LEU A 49 -23.19 5.64 12.19
CA LEU A 49 -22.61 5.20 10.92
C LEU A 49 -22.50 3.69 10.88
N TYR A 50 -21.95 3.07 11.92
CA TYR A 50 -21.67 1.63 11.93
C TYR A 50 -22.94 0.78 12.00
N ASP A 51 -23.99 1.25 12.68
CA ASP A 51 -25.31 0.62 12.70
C ASP A 51 -25.98 0.69 11.33
N GLU A 52 -25.86 1.81 10.62
CA GLU A 52 -26.37 1.95 9.25
C GLU A 52 -25.57 1.09 8.27
N LEU A 53 -24.24 1.03 8.41
CA LEU A 53 -23.40 0.13 7.62
C LEU A 53 -23.79 -1.34 7.83
N ASP A 54 -24.00 -1.77 9.07
CA ASP A 54 -24.51 -3.11 9.38
C ASP A 54 -25.88 -3.36 8.72
N ALA A 55 -26.82 -2.41 8.83
CA ALA A 55 -28.13 -2.53 8.20
C ALA A 55 -28.06 -2.70 6.68
N GLN A 56 -27.23 -1.91 6.00
CA GLN A 56 -27.06 -1.99 4.56
C GLN A 56 -26.28 -3.25 4.13
N TRP A 57 -25.26 -3.64 4.90
CA TRP A 57 -24.36 -4.75 4.55
C TRP A 57 -24.91 -6.12 4.88
N ARG A 58 -25.91 -6.25 5.77
CA ARG A 58 -26.63 -7.50 6.04
C ARG A 58 -27.24 -8.17 4.80
N ARG A 59 -27.39 -7.44 3.69
CA ARG A 59 -27.80 -8.00 2.38
C ARG A 59 -26.71 -8.88 1.72
N TRP A 60 -25.46 -8.75 2.15
CA TRP A 60 -24.30 -9.43 1.54
C TRP A 60 -23.44 -10.17 2.56
N LEU A 61 -23.43 -9.73 3.81
CA LEU A 61 -22.65 -10.31 4.88
C LEU A 61 -23.54 -11.19 5.78
N PRO A 62 -23.00 -12.31 6.31
CA PRO A 62 -23.74 -13.16 7.23
C PRO A 62 -23.99 -12.43 8.56
N ALA A 63 -25.11 -12.74 9.24
CA ALA A 63 -25.48 -12.08 10.49
C ALA A 63 -24.42 -12.19 11.61
N GLY A 64 -23.56 -13.22 11.54
CA GLY A 64 -22.47 -13.41 12.52
C GLY A 64 -21.45 -12.27 12.57
N VAL A 65 -21.31 -11.45 11.52
CA VAL A 65 -20.35 -10.33 11.52
C VAL A 65 -20.92 -9.03 12.09
N SER A 66 -22.23 -8.97 12.36
CA SER A 66 -22.89 -7.73 12.79
C SER A 66 -22.25 -7.11 14.04
N HIS A 67 -21.80 -7.94 14.98
CA HIS A 67 -21.12 -7.45 16.18
C HIS A 67 -19.80 -6.72 15.87
N THR A 68 -18.95 -7.25 14.99
CA THR A 68 -17.68 -6.60 14.64
C THR A 68 -17.89 -5.37 13.76
N VAL A 69 -18.87 -5.41 12.85
CA VAL A 69 -19.24 -4.27 12.01
C VAL A 69 -19.71 -3.10 12.87
N ARG A 70 -20.65 -3.34 13.81
CA ARG A 70 -21.14 -2.28 14.71
C ARG A 70 -20.08 -1.79 15.70
N ARG A 71 -19.16 -2.67 16.11
CA ARG A 71 -18.08 -2.30 17.03
C ARG A 71 -17.01 -1.43 16.36
N GLY A 72 -16.58 -1.75 15.14
CA GLY A 72 -15.41 -1.10 14.55
C GLY A 72 -15.36 -1.08 13.02
N ALA A 73 -16.44 -1.43 12.34
CA ALA A 73 -16.55 -1.53 10.88
C ALA A 73 -15.51 -2.45 10.21
N PHE A 74 -14.96 -3.42 10.95
CA PHE A 74 -14.15 -4.52 10.42
C PHE A 74 -14.90 -5.85 10.56
N TYR A 75 -14.58 -6.82 9.70
CA TYR A 75 -15.26 -8.12 9.69
C TYR A 75 -14.44 -9.20 8.99
N SER A 76 -14.77 -10.46 9.30
CA SER A 76 -14.18 -11.65 8.71
C SER A 76 -15.30 -12.55 8.19
N VAL A 77 -15.19 -12.99 6.94
CA VAL A 77 -16.19 -13.86 6.31
C VAL A 77 -15.51 -15.02 5.61
N LEU A 78 -15.95 -16.23 5.93
CA LEU A 78 -15.65 -17.41 5.15
C LEU A 78 -16.46 -17.35 3.85
N VAL A 79 -15.79 -17.06 2.73
CA VAL A 79 -16.45 -16.95 1.42
C VAL A 79 -16.84 -18.32 0.88
N ARG A 80 -16.02 -19.33 1.20
CA ARG A 80 -16.16 -20.75 0.84
C ARG A 80 -15.20 -21.58 1.69
N PRO A 81 -15.37 -22.90 1.78
CA PRO A 81 -14.42 -23.76 2.50
C PRO A 81 -12.97 -23.49 2.06
N GLY A 82 -12.09 -23.28 3.03
CA GLY A 82 -10.67 -23.00 2.79
C GLY A 82 -10.34 -21.59 2.31
N PHE A 83 -11.30 -20.65 2.20
CA PHE A 83 -11.01 -19.28 1.76
C PHE A 83 -11.83 -18.22 2.50
N ARG A 84 -11.11 -17.31 3.16
CA ARG A 84 -11.63 -16.25 4.02
C ARG A 84 -11.21 -14.87 3.51
N ILE A 85 -12.11 -13.91 3.67
CA ILE A 85 -11.83 -12.49 3.47
C ILE A 85 -11.90 -11.78 4.81
N ILE A 86 -10.88 -10.99 5.12
CA ILE A 86 -10.82 -10.13 6.30
C ILE A 86 -10.80 -8.67 5.84
N SER A 87 -11.79 -7.90 6.26
CA SER A 87 -11.91 -6.47 6.00
C SER A 87 -11.51 -5.67 7.21
N LEU A 88 -10.53 -4.78 7.04
CA LEU A 88 -9.99 -3.90 8.08
C LEU A 88 -10.51 -2.47 7.92
N ASN A 89 -10.74 -1.81 9.05
CA ASN A 89 -11.01 -0.39 9.16
C ASN A 89 -9.71 0.40 9.36
N MET A 90 -9.03 0.68 8.25
CA MET A 90 -7.75 1.38 8.24
C MET A 90 -7.81 2.83 8.78
N ASN A 91 -8.99 3.37 9.10
CA ASN A 91 -9.10 4.66 9.79
C ASN A 91 -8.50 4.63 11.20
N TYR A 92 -8.36 3.44 11.80
CA TYR A 92 -7.68 3.26 13.09
C TYR A 92 -6.15 3.32 12.98
N CYS A 93 -5.60 3.34 11.77
CA CYS A 93 -4.19 3.69 11.55
C CYS A 93 -4.01 5.10 10.96
N ASN A 94 -5.07 5.80 10.56
CA ASN A 94 -4.96 7.07 9.86
C ASN A 94 -4.39 8.19 10.77
N ASN A 95 -3.29 8.82 10.37
CA ASN A 95 -2.69 9.95 11.07
C ASN A 95 -3.56 11.23 11.02
N LYS A 96 -4.58 11.26 10.15
CA LYS A 96 -5.63 12.31 10.10
C LYS A 96 -6.82 12.01 11.01
N ASN A 97 -6.84 10.88 11.72
CA ASN A 97 -7.86 10.58 12.71
C ASN A 97 -7.45 11.14 14.08
N TRP A 98 -7.95 12.33 14.41
CA TRP A 98 -7.52 13.07 15.59
C TRP A 98 -7.91 12.40 16.92
N TRP A 99 -8.88 11.49 16.91
CA TRP A 99 -9.23 10.68 18.07
C TRP A 99 -8.09 9.77 18.56
N LEU A 100 -7.16 9.43 17.67
CA LEU A 100 -5.99 8.62 18.00
C LEU A 100 -4.95 9.38 18.84
N LEU A 101 -5.08 10.70 19.00
CA LEU A 101 -4.29 11.48 19.94
C LEU A 101 -4.60 11.12 21.40
N LEU A 102 -5.83 10.68 21.69
CA LEU A 102 -6.22 10.24 23.03
C LEU A 102 -5.60 8.88 23.37
N ASN A 103 -5.73 7.93 22.45
CA ASN A 103 -5.09 6.63 22.54
C ASN A 103 -4.99 6.00 21.13
N SER A 104 -3.75 5.74 20.69
CA SER A 104 -3.45 5.08 19.42
C SER A 104 -3.06 3.61 19.57
N THR A 105 -3.14 3.06 20.80
CA THR A 105 -2.82 1.67 21.09
C THR A 105 -3.96 0.77 20.61
N ASP A 106 -3.74 0.06 19.52
CA ASP A 106 -4.66 -0.87 18.86
C ASP A 106 -6.15 -0.48 18.98
N PRO A 107 -6.58 0.61 18.32
CA PRO A 107 -7.94 1.11 18.46
C PRO A 107 -8.96 0.03 18.06
N ALA A 108 -10.03 -0.09 18.86
CA ALA A 108 -11.02 -1.16 18.73
C ALA A 108 -10.49 -2.59 18.91
N THR A 109 -9.24 -2.77 19.37
CA THR A 109 -8.54 -4.07 19.45
C THR A 109 -8.50 -4.79 18.10
N GLU A 110 -8.37 -4.02 17.01
CA GLU A 110 -8.48 -4.53 15.64
C GLU A 110 -7.32 -5.45 15.26
N LEU A 111 -6.07 -5.09 15.58
CA LEU A 111 -4.91 -5.93 15.30
C LEU A 111 -4.92 -7.20 16.16
N GLN A 112 -5.32 -7.10 17.43
CA GLN A 112 -5.50 -8.28 18.25
C GLN A 112 -6.58 -9.23 17.67
N TRP A 113 -7.71 -8.68 17.23
CA TRP A 113 -8.75 -9.45 16.55
C TRP A 113 -8.24 -10.08 15.25
N LEU A 114 -7.47 -9.34 14.44
CA LEU A 114 -6.85 -9.85 13.21
C LEU A 114 -5.95 -11.05 13.49
N ILE A 115 -5.15 -11.02 14.56
CA ILE A 115 -4.30 -12.14 14.97
C ILE A 115 -5.16 -13.39 15.26
N TYR A 116 -6.28 -13.25 15.96
CA TYR A 116 -7.15 -14.39 16.25
C TYR A 116 -7.79 -14.97 14.98
N GLU A 117 -8.25 -14.13 14.06
CA GLU A 117 -8.81 -14.57 12.79
C GLU A 117 -7.77 -15.30 11.92
N LEU A 118 -6.55 -14.75 11.84
CA LEU A 118 -5.45 -15.36 11.08
C LEU A 118 -4.98 -16.67 11.70
N GLN A 119 -4.89 -16.74 13.03
CA GLN A 119 -4.52 -17.99 13.71
C GLN A 119 -5.58 -19.07 13.51
N SER A 120 -6.87 -18.70 13.58
CA SER A 120 -7.98 -19.62 13.30
C SER A 120 -7.96 -20.11 11.85
N ALA A 121 -7.66 -19.21 10.91
CA ALA A 121 -7.51 -19.57 9.49
C ALA A 121 -6.34 -20.52 9.27
N GLU A 122 -5.19 -20.28 9.92
CA GLU A 122 -4.02 -21.15 9.87
C GLU A 122 -4.32 -22.56 10.41
N PHE A 123 -4.99 -22.67 11.56
CA PHE A 123 -5.42 -23.97 12.10
C PHE A 123 -6.41 -24.71 11.21
N SER A 124 -7.24 -23.97 10.48
CA SER A 124 -8.25 -24.51 9.57
C SER A 124 -7.70 -24.76 8.15
N GLY A 125 -6.42 -24.47 7.90
CA GLY A 125 -5.81 -24.58 6.56
C GLY A 125 -6.41 -23.62 5.53
N GLU A 126 -7.05 -22.53 5.97
CA GLU A 126 -7.69 -21.55 5.11
C GLU A 126 -6.67 -20.59 4.51
N LYS A 127 -6.94 -20.10 3.29
CA LYS A 127 -6.25 -18.97 2.70
C LYS A 127 -7.02 -17.69 2.95
N VAL A 128 -6.29 -16.60 3.19
CA VAL A 128 -6.86 -15.31 3.57
C VAL A 128 -6.53 -14.25 2.53
N HIS A 129 -7.55 -13.49 2.13
CA HIS A 129 -7.38 -12.19 1.48
C HIS A 129 -7.69 -11.09 2.49
N ILE A 130 -6.79 -10.13 2.61
CA ILE A 130 -7.01 -8.93 3.44
C ILE A 130 -7.45 -7.79 2.53
N ILE A 131 -8.47 -7.06 2.95
CA ILE A 131 -8.92 -5.86 2.26
C ILE A 131 -8.97 -4.68 3.23
N GLY A 132 -8.57 -3.51 2.77
CA GLY A 132 -8.57 -2.27 3.56
C GLY A 132 -8.67 -1.03 2.67
N HIS A 133 -8.75 0.15 3.28
CA HIS A 133 -8.77 1.42 2.54
C HIS A 133 -7.37 2.03 2.40
N ILE A 134 -6.79 2.51 3.51
CA ILE A 134 -5.46 3.11 3.54
C ILE A 134 -4.42 1.98 3.49
N PRO A 135 -3.47 1.98 2.54
CA PRO A 135 -2.43 0.98 2.50
C PRO A 135 -1.45 1.17 3.68
N PRO A 136 -0.96 0.08 4.27
CA PRO A 136 -0.21 0.10 5.52
C PRO A 136 1.19 0.71 5.39
N GLY A 137 1.79 0.68 4.20
CA GLY A 137 3.07 1.31 3.89
C GLY A 137 3.02 2.82 3.72
N HIS A 138 1.85 3.36 3.38
CA HIS A 138 1.66 4.78 3.14
C HIS A 138 1.83 5.62 4.42
N SER A 139 2.33 6.84 4.26
CA SER A 139 2.64 7.78 5.36
C SER A 139 1.42 8.26 6.14
N ASP A 140 0.22 8.07 5.59
CA ASP A 140 -1.05 8.31 6.30
C ASP A 140 -1.31 7.25 7.38
N CYS A 141 -0.63 6.11 7.38
CA CYS A 141 -0.77 5.08 8.42
C CYS A 141 0.27 5.29 9.54
N LEU A 142 -0.16 5.32 10.80
CA LEU A 142 0.69 5.54 11.97
C LEU A 142 1.81 4.51 12.03
N LYS A 143 3.05 4.98 12.25
CA LYS A 143 4.27 4.16 12.27
C LYS A 143 4.16 2.93 13.18
N VAL A 144 3.60 3.09 14.38
CA VAL A 144 3.50 2.00 15.36
C VAL A 144 2.47 0.96 14.92
N TRP A 145 1.31 1.39 14.43
CA TRP A 145 0.28 0.49 13.91
C TRP A 145 0.81 -0.28 12.69
N SER A 146 1.41 0.43 11.73
CA SER A 146 1.98 -0.14 10.51
C SER A 146 3.07 -1.17 10.80
N ARG A 147 3.95 -0.92 11.79
CA ARG A 147 4.97 -1.89 12.21
C ARG A 147 4.38 -3.18 12.80
N ASN A 148 3.32 -3.07 13.61
CA ASN A 148 2.65 -4.24 14.16
C ASN A 148 1.93 -5.03 13.06
N TYR A 149 1.21 -4.35 12.17
CA TYR A 149 0.62 -4.96 10.98
C TYR A 149 1.68 -5.70 10.15
N TYR A 150 2.82 -5.07 9.86
CA TYR A 150 3.92 -5.68 9.12
C TYR A 150 4.45 -6.97 9.78
N ALA A 151 4.56 -7.00 11.11
CA ALA A 151 4.97 -8.20 11.84
C ALA A 151 3.91 -9.32 11.75
N ILE A 152 2.63 -8.97 11.85
CA ILE A 152 1.50 -9.91 11.70
C ILE A 152 1.51 -10.53 10.30
N ILE A 153 1.64 -9.72 9.24
CA ILE A 153 1.68 -10.21 7.86
C ILE A 153 2.83 -11.19 7.65
N ASN A 154 4.03 -10.88 8.16
CA ASN A 154 5.18 -11.77 8.05
C ASN A 154 5.01 -13.07 8.86
N ARG A 155 4.40 -13.03 10.05
CA ARG A 155 4.09 -14.24 10.84
C ARG A 155 3.13 -15.18 10.09
N TYR A 156 2.18 -14.63 9.35
CA TYR A 156 1.13 -15.40 8.66
C TYR A 156 1.34 -15.45 7.13
N GLU A 157 2.59 -15.35 6.65
CA GLU A 157 2.92 -15.30 5.22
C GLU A 157 2.41 -16.50 4.41
N ALA A 158 2.28 -17.68 5.04
CA ALA A 158 1.74 -18.88 4.40
C ALA A 158 0.20 -18.89 4.31
N THR A 159 -0.47 -18.12 5.16
CA THR A 159 -1.93 -18.05 5.30
C THR A 159 -2.51 -16.91 4.45
N ILE A 160 -1.83 -15.77 4.42
CA ILE A 160 -2.25 -14.58 3.67
C ILE A 160 -1.75 -14.68 2.23
N THR A 161 -2.67 -14.67 1.28
CA THR A 161 -2.34 -14.92 -0.14
C THR A 161 -2.48 -13.70 -1.03
N ALA A 162 -3.18 -12.66 -0.57
CA ALA A 162 -3.24 -11.36 -1.22
C ALA A 162 -3.76 -10.28 -0.27
N GLN A 163 -3.35 -9.03 -0.50
CA GLN A 163 -3.88 -7.87 0.20
C GLN A 163 -4.32 -6.78 -0.80
N PHE A 164 -5.42 -6.09 -0.52
CA PHE A 164 -6.04 -5.13 -1.43
C PHE A 164 -6.41 -3.83 -0.71
N PHE A 165 -5.86 -2.73 -1.19
CA PHE A 165 -6.04 -1.38 -0.63
C PHE A 165 -6.44 -0.36 -1.70
N GLY A 166 -6.61 0.90 -1.31
CA GLY A 166 -6.93 2.02 -2.17
C GLY A 166 -6.36 3.32 -1.60
N HIS A 167 -7.23 4.30 -1.32
CA HIS A 167 -6.91 5.61 -0.69
C HIS A 167 -6.06 6.57 -1.52
N THR A 168 -4.96 6.11 -2.11
CA THR A 168 -3.99 6.97 -2.80
C THR A 168 -4.47 7.45 -4.17
N HIS A 169 -5.49 6.78 -4.72
CA HIS A 169 -6.09 7.01 -6.04
C HIS A 169 -5.25 6.60 -7.25
N PHE A 170 -3.97 6.30 -7.06
CA PHE A 170 -3.03 5.88 -8.10
C PHE A 170 -3.00 4.34 -8.28
N ASP A 171 -2.39 3.88 -9.37
CA ASP A 171 -2.17 2.45 -9.62
C ASP A 171 -0.79 2.04 -9.11
N GLU A 172 -0.74 1.47 -7.90
CA GLU A 172 0.52 1.11 -7.23
C GLU A 172 0.39 -0.18 -6.40
N PHE A 173 1.48 -0.55 -5.72
CA PHE A 173 1.58 -1.74 -4.89
C PHE A 173 2.64 -1.55 -3.80
N GLU A 174 2.61 -2.37 -2.75
CA GLU A 174 3.61 -2.37 -1.68
C GLU A 174 4.10 -3.80 -1.42
N VAL A 175 5.42 -4.03 -1.47
CA VAL A 175 6.05 -5.32 -1.16
C VAL A 175 6.44 -5.38 0.31
N PHE A 176 6.19 -6.55 0.92
CA PHE A 176 6.60 -6.89 2.28
C PHE A 176 7.80 -7.83 2.22
N TYR A 177 8.68 -7.69 3.20
CA TYR A 177 9.92 -8.45 3.31
C TYR A 177 10.05 -9.04 4.71
N ASP A 178 10.85 -10.10 4.81
CA ASP A 178 11.18 -10.72 6.09
C ASP A 178 11.93 -9.71 6.99
N PRO A 179 11.49 -9.48 8.23
CA PRO A 179 12.18 -8.56 9.14
C PRO A 179 13.64 -8.92 9.42
N ASN A 180 14.02 -10.19 9.29
CA ASN A 180 15.39 -10.68 9.48
C ASN A 180 16.20 -10.72 8.18
N ASP A 181 15.52 -10.73 7.02
CA ASP A 181 16.13 -10.70 5.69
C ASP A 181 15.31 -9.82 4.74
N LEU A 182 15.70 -8.54 4.64
CA LEU A 182 15.04 -7.57 3.77
C LEU A 182 15.24 -7.84 2.26
N GLY A 183 15.95 -8.92 1.89
CA GLY A 183 16.00 -9.43 0.51
C GLY A 183 14.91 -10.46 0.19
N ARG A 184 14.23 -11.03 1.19
CA ARG A 184 13.19 -12.04 0.99
C ARG A 184 11.82 -11.40 0.98
N ALA A 185 11.26 -11.18 -0.20
CA ALA A 185 9.86 -10.74 -0.33
C ALA A 185 8.89 -11.82 0.20
N THR A 186 7.93 -11.43 1.03
CA THR A 186 7.00 -12.34 1.74
C THR A 186 5.54 -12.12 1.38
N SER A 187 5.15 -10.88 1.09
CA SER A 187 3.77 -10.54 0.73
C SER A 187 3.69 -9.35 -0.22
N ILE A 188 2.51 -9.15 -0.79
CA ILE A 188 2.18 -8.07 -1.72
C ILE A 188 0.83 -7.45 -1.32
N ALA A 189 0.80 -6.13 -1.25
CA ALA A 189 -0.41 -5.34 -1.14
C ALA A 189 -0.64 -4.58 -2.44
N TYR A 190 -1.75 -4.86 -3.10
CA TYR A 190 -2.14 -4.13 -4.30
C TYR A 190 -2.95 -2.90 -3.93
N VAL A 191 -2.59 -1.74 -4.47
CA VAL A 191 -3.32 -0.49 -4.25
C VAL A 191 -4.13 -0.16 -5.51
N GLY A 192 -5.46 -0.27 -5.38
CA GLY A 192 -6.47 0.00 -6.40
C GLY A 192 -6.47 1.45 -6.88
N PRO A 193 -6.57 1.72 -8.20
CA PRO A 193 -6.69 3.09 -8.63
C PRO A 193 -8.12 3.57 -8.42
N SER A 194 -8.32 4.88 -8.30
CA SER A 194 -9.65 5.40 -8.00
C SER A 194 -10.56 5.42 -9.23
N VAL A 195 -11.85 5.21 -8.98
CA VAL A 195 -12.91 5.61 -9.92
C VAL A 195 -13.01 7.13 -9.96
N SER A 196 -12.63 7.86 -8.93
CA SER A 196 -12.65 9.33 -8.93
C SER A 196 -11.55 9.92 -9.83
N PRO A 197 -11.81 11.04 -10.54
CA PRO A 197 -10.77 11.76 -11.26
C PRO A 197 -9.87 12.60 -10.34
N TYR A 198 -10.17 12.65 -9.04
CA TYR A 198 -9.49 13.49 -8.08
C TYR A 198 -8.05 13.01 -7.79
N TYR A 199 -7.00 13.81 -7.93
CA TYR A 199 -6.94 14.99 -8.79
C TYR A 199 -6.24 14.64 -10.10
N ASP A 200 -6.70 15.22 -11.20
CA ASP A 200 -6.06 15.13 -12.52
C ASP A 200 -5.82 13.70 -13.03
N LEU A 201 -6.69 12.76 -12.68
CA LEU A 201 -6.64 11.37 -13.12
C LEU A 201 -7.79 11.04 -14.08
N ASN A 202 -7.56 10.06 -14.97
CA ASN A 202 -8.67 9.35 -15.59
C ASN A 202 -9.42 8.54 -14.53
N LEU A 203 -10.68 8.17 -14.79
CA LEU A 203 -11.38 7.20 -13.95
C LEU A 203 -10.79 5.82 -14.22
N GLY A 204 -10.64 5.01 -13.18
CA GLY A 204 -10.14 3.64 -13.32
C GLY A 204 -10.82 2.65 -12.39
N TYR A 205 -10.84 1.39 -12.79
CA TYR A 205 -11.13 0.26 -11.91
C TYR A 205 -10.21 -0.92 -12.24
N ARG A 206 -10.09 -1.86 -11.31
CA ARG A 206 -9.23 -3.03 -11.46
C ARG A 206 -10.01 -4.34 -11.33
N ILE A 207 -9.62 -5.31 -12.13
CA ILE A 207 -10.09 -6.70 -12.07
C ILE A 207 -8.90 -7.58 -11.71
N TYR A 208 -9.04 -8.37 -10.65
CA TYR A 208 -8.07 -9.39 -10.26
C TYR A 208 -8.51 -10.77 -10.73
N TYR A 209 -7.57 -11.51 -11.30
CA TYR A 209 -7.71 -12.93 -11.60
C TYR A 209 -7.01 -13.70 -10.49
N VAL A 210 -7.78 -14.50 -9.75
CA VAL A 210 -7.31 -15.25 -8.59
C VAL A 210 -7.34 -16.73 -8.92
N ASP A 211 -6.40 -17.48 -8.37
CA ASP A 211 -6.36 -18.93 -8.51
C ASP A 211 -7.68 -19.58 -8.03
N GLY A 212 -8.22 -20.44 -8.90
CA GLY A 212 -9.62 -20.86 -8.88
C GLY A 212 -9.95 -21.90 -7.83
N ASP A 213 -11.14 -22.50 -7.92
CA ASP A 213 -11.55 -23.59 -7.04
C ASP A 213 -11.02 -24.93 -7.57
N HIS A 214 -10.06 -25.51 -6.86
CA HIS A 214 -9.53 -26.86 -7.09
C HIS A 214 -8.80 -27.35 -5.83
N ASP A 215 -8.49 -28.64 -5.76
CA ASP A 215 -7.96 -29.32 -4.56
C ASP A 215 -6.66 -28.71 -3.98
N LYS A 216 -5.89 -28.03 -4.82
CA LYS A 216 -4.60 -27.40 -4.46
C LYS A 216 -4.62 -25.89 -4.68
N THR A 217 -5.78 -25.26 -4.54
CA THR A 217 -5.94 -23.81 -4.77
C THR A 217 -4.99 -23.02 -3.88
N THR A 218 -4.20 -22.15 -4.52
CA THR A 218 -3.27 -21.25 -3.83
C THR A 218 -3.96 -19.97 -3.39
N ARG A 219 -5.10 -19.61 -4.00
CA ARG A 219 -5.78 -18.31 -3.86
C ARG A 219 -4.88 -17.09 -4.12
N LEU A 220 -3.73 -17.27 -4.76
CA LEU A 220 -2.86 -16.18 -5.18
C LEU A 220 -3.50 -15.40 -6.32
N VAL A 221 -3.13 -14.13 -6.47
CA VAL A 221 -3.44 -13.34 -7.66
C VAL A 221 -2.57 -13.86 -8.81
N VAL A 222 -3.22 -14.30 -9.89
CA VAL A 222 -2.60 -14.86 -11.08
C VAL A 222 -2.33 -13.78 -12.13
N ASP A 223 -3.23 -12.80 -12.27
CA ASP A 223 -3.03 -11.60 -13.07
C ASP A 223 -3.98 -10.49 -12.61
N HIS A 224 -3.76 -9.25 -13.05
CA HIS A 224 -4.75 -8.18 -12.91
C HIS A 224 -4.82 -7.28 -14.13
N GLU A 225 -6.01 -6.72 -14.38
CA GLU A 225 -6.26 -5.77 -15.46
C GLU A 225 -6.76 -4.45 -14.89
N THR A 226 -6.17 -3.35 -15.33
CA THR A 226 -6.69 -2.01 -15.06
C THR A 226 -7.44 -1.50 -16.28
N TRP A 227 -8.66 -1.03 -16.05
CA TRP A 227 -9.54 -0.45 -17.05
C TRP A 227 -9.73 1.03 -16.74
N ILE A 228 -9.68 1.88 -17.76
CA ILE A 228 -9.80 3.32 -17.59
C ILE A 228 -10.83 3.91 -18.53
N MET A 229 -11.36 5.06 -18.15
CA MET A 229 -12.15 5.92 -19.00
C MET A 229 -11.36 7.19 -19.27
N ASN A 230 -10.96 7.41 -20.53
CA ASN A 230 -10.28 8.64 -20.92
C ASN A 230 -11.27 9.80 -20.86
N LEU A 231 -11.10 10.66 -19.87
CA LEU A 231 -12.00 11.79 -19.65
C LEU A 231 -12.02 12.77 -20.81
N LYS A 232 -10.89 12.97 -21.48
CA LYS A 232 -10.81 13.88 -22.62
C LYS A 232 -11.71 13.40 -23.76
N GLU A 233 -11.65 12.11 -24.07
CA GLU A 233 -12.47 11.48 -25.10
C GLU A 233 -13.94 11.40 -24.68
N ALA A 234 -14.23 10.94 -23.46
CA ALA A 234 -15.60 10.84 -22.96
C ALA A 234 -16.32 12.21 -22.95
N ASN A 235 -15.62 13.28 -22.58
CA ASN A 235 -16.17 14.64 -22.61
C ASN A 235 -16.34 15.18 -24.04
N LEU A 236 -15.48 14.76 -24.98
CA LEU A 236 -15.60 15.16 -26.40
C LEU A 236 -16.78 14.46 -27.08
N PHE A 237 -16.97 13.16 -26.84
CA PHE A 237 -18.01 12.36 -27.48
C PHE A 237 -19.36 12.39 -26.75
N GLY A 238 -19.39 12.79 -25.47
CA GLY A 238 -20.61 12.89 -24.67
C GLY A 238 -21.11 11.56 -24.08
N TYR A 239 -20.30 10.49 -24.08
CA TYR A 239 -20.64 9.21 -23.47
C TYR A 239 -19.41 8.49 -22.89
N PRO A 240 -19.56 7.63 -21.86
CA PRO A 240 -18.44 6.96 -21.21
C PRO A 240 -17.88 5.82 -22.08
N ILE A 241 -16.58 5.88 -22.38
CA ILE A 241 -15.84 4.84 -23.12
C ILE A 241 -14.81 4.23 -22.19
N TRP A 242 -15.01 2.97 -21.79
CA TRP A 242 -14.07 2.20 -20.98
C TRP A 242 -13.22 1.31 -21.86
N TYR A 243 -11.90 1.34 -21.66
CA TYR A 243 -10.97 0.43 -22.33
C TYR A 243 -9.96 -0.15 -21.35
N LYS A 244 -9.44 -1.33 -21.69
CA LYS A 244 -8.37 -1.97 -20.93
C LYS A 244 -7.08 -1.19 -21.15
N LEU A 245 -6.52 -0.65 -20.07
CA LEU A 245 -5.22 0.03 -20.12
C LEU A 245 -4.09 -0.99 -20.24
N TYR A 246 -4.08 -2.01 -19.38
CA TYR A 246 -3.06 -3.06 -19.38
C TYR A 246 -3.51 -4.31 -18.59
N SER A 247 -2.82 -5.44 -18.82
CA SER A 247 -2.73 -6.54 -17.85
C SER A 247 -1.30 -6.58 -17.31
N ALA A 248 -1.12 -6.84 -16.01
CA ALA A 248 0.17 -6.75 -15.34
C ALA A 248 1.21 -7.67 -15.96
N ARG A 249 0.87 -8.95 -16.12
CA ARG A 249 1.79 -9.94 -16.69
C ARG A 249 2.20 -9.59 -18.12
N SER A 250 1.25 -9.16 -18.94
CA SER A 250 1.52 -8.82 -20.33
C SER A 250 2.34 -7.54 -20.47
N ALA A 251 2.08 -6.51 -19.65
CA ALA A 251 2.74 -5.22 -19.78
C ALA A 251 4.15 -5.22 -19.18
N TYR A 252 4.34 -5.94 -18.07
CA TYR A 252 5.61 -5.98 -17.35
C TYR A 252 6.42 -7.25 -17.63
N LEU A 253 5.97 -8.07 -18.58
CA LEU A 253 6.63 -9.33 -18.99
C LEU A 253 6.87 -10.27 -17.79
N MET A 254 5.92 -10.32 -16.86
CA MET A 254 6.02 -11.12 -15.63
C MET A 254 5.43 -12.52 -15.82
N ASN A 255 6.19 -13.54 -15.44
CA ASN A 255 5.74 -14.93 -15.50
C ASN A 255 4.64 -15.24 -14.49
N SER A 256 4.73 -14.66 -13.29
CA SER A 256 3.71 -14.70 -12.23
C SER A 256 3.71 -13.39 -11.46
N LEU A 257 2.75 -13.23 -10.53
CA LEU A 257 2.63 -12.05 -9.66
C LEU A 257 2.95 -12.37 -8.20
N ARG A 258 3.92 -13.28 -7.95
CA ARG A 258 4.35 -13.61 -6.59
C ARG A 258 5.14 -12.44 -5.99
N PRO A 259 5.29 -12.36 -4.66
CA PRO A 259 6.06 -11.29 -4.02
C PRO A 259 7.47 -11.11 -4.62
N GLN A 260 8.16 -12.21 -4.97
CA GLN A 260 9.50 -12.16 -5.56
C GLN A 260 9.50 -11.64 -7.00
N ASP A 261 8.42 -11.86 -7.75
CA ASP A 261 8.30 -11.29 -9.11
C ASP A 261 8.13 -9.77 -9.04
N TRP A 262 7.36 -9.27 -8.06
CA TRP A 262 7.23 -7.83 -7.82
C TRP A 262 8.52 -7.20 -7.32
N ASP A 263 9.27 -7.87 -6.44
CA ASP A 263 10.59 -7.41 -6.02
C ASP A 263 11.57 -7.31 -7.20
N LYS A 264 11.60 -8.32 -8.07
CA LYS A 264 12.37 -8.26 -9.33
C LYS A 264 11.92 -7.11 -10.23
N PHE A 265 10.60 -6.87 -10.33
CA PHE A 265 10.08 -5.75 -11.10
C PHE A 265 10.52 -4.39 -10.53
N ILE A 266 10.64 -4.25 -9.21
CA ILE A 266 11.21 -3.07 -8.55
C ILE A 266 12.69 -2.88 -8.95
N ASP A 267 13.48 -3.95 -8.96
CA ASP A 267 14.87 -3.90 -9.44
C ASP A 267 14.94 -3.49 -10.93
N ASP A 268 14.07 -4.03 -11.78
CA ASP A 268 13.97 -3.67 -13.19
C ASP A 268 13.58 -2.19 -13.39
N MET A 269 12.62 -1.67 -12.61
CA MET A 269 12.27 -0.24 -12.59
C MET A 269 13.42 0.64 -12.09
N THR A 270 14.26 0.12 -11.20
CA THR A 270 15.44 0.84 -10.70
C THR A 270 16.52 0.92 -11.77
N ALA A 271 16.75 -0.16 -12.51
CA ALA A 271 17.81 -0.25 -13.51
C ALA A 271 17.44 0.36 -14.87
N LYS A 272 16.19 0.21 -15.33
CA LYS A 272 15.76 0.54 -16.70
C LYS A 272 14.71 1.64 -16.71
N GLU A 273 15.04 2.75 -17.35
CA GLU A 273 14.14 3.92 -17.41
C GLU A 273 12.85 3.64 -18.18
N ASP A 274 12.90 2.88 -19.28
CA ASP A 274 11.71 2.55 -20.07
C ASP A 274 10.66 1.77 -19.28
N ILE A 275 11.12 0.84 -18.42
CA ILE A 275 10.22 0.06 -17.54
C ILE A 275 9.59 0.97 -16.50
N PHE A 276 10.39 1.85 -15.89
CA PHE A 276 9.85 2.86 -14.97
C PHE A 276 8.87 3.81 -15.67
N ASN A 277 9.15 4.27 -16.88
CA ASN A 277 8.27 5.16 -17.64
C ASN A 277 6.93 4.49 -17.99
N LEU A 278 6.95 3.18 -18.28
CA LEU A 278 5.75 2.37 -18.46
C LEU A 278 4.95 2.25 -17.16
N TYR A 279 5.61 1.94 -16.03
CA TYR A 279 4.97 1.94 -14.71
C TYR A 279 4.36 3.31 -14.38
N TYR A 280 5.11 4.39 -14.56
CA TYR A 280 4.66 5.75 -14.30
C TYR A 280 3.46 6.16 -15.16
N LYS A 281 3.34 5.64 -16.39
CA LYS A 281 2.14 5.80 -17.22
C LYS A 281 0.93 5.10 -16.60
N HIS A 282 1.09 3.87 -16.12
CA HIS A 282 0.02 3.11 -15.46
C HIS A 282 -0.37 3.71 -14.11
N TYR A 283 0.61 4.13 -13.29
CA TYR A 283 0.42 4.81 -12.01
C TYR A 283 -0.59 5.97 -12.12
N TRP A 284 -0.46 6.78 -13.16
CA TRP A 284 -1.34 7.92 -13.46
C TRP A 284 -2.59 7.56 -14.27
N LYS A 285 -2.93 6.27 -14.45
CA LYS A 285 -4.05 5.81 -15.28
C LYS A 285 -4.02 6.41 -16.70
N ASN A 286 -2.81 6.56 -17.27
CA ASN A 286 -2.58 7.22 -18.56
C ASN A 286 -3.22 8.63 -18.65
N SER A 287 -3.25 9.37 -17.54
CA SER A 287 -3.81 10.71 -17.52
C SER A 287 -2.99 11.67 -18.40
N PRO A 288 -3.63 12.49 -19.25
CA PRO A 288 -2.94 13.51 -20.04
C PRO A 288 -2.41 14.67 -19.16
N ARG A 289 -2.81 14.74 -17.90
CA ARG A 289 -2.33 15.73 -16.92
C ARG A 289 -1.12 15.24 -16.11
N ARG A 290 -0.66 14.01 -16.35
CA ARG A 290 0.55 13.47 -15.73
C ARG A 290 1.75 14.39 -15.99
N GLY A 291 2.38 14.88 -14.92
CA GLY A 291 3.61 15.68 -15.00
C GLY A 291 4.85 14.84 -15.32
N SER A 292 5.98 15.49 -15.60
CA SER A 292 7.28 14.82 -15.67
C SER A 292 7.71 14.28 -14.31
N CYS A 293 8.52 13.21 -14.31
CA CYS A 293 9.04 12.59 -13.09
C CYS A 293 10.57 12.62 -13.16
N ASP A 294 11.19 13.40 -12.29
CA ASP A 294 12.64 13.51 -12.16
C ASP A 294 13.23 12.35 -11.34
N GLY A 295 14.55 12.38 -11.10
CA GLY A 295 15.25 11.34 -10.33
C GLY A 295 14.70 11.16 -8.91
N GLU A 296 14.32 12.25 -8.24
CA GLU A 296 13.73 12.19 -6.89
C GLU A 296 12.32 11.61 -6.90
N CYS A 297 11.50 11.99 -7.89
CA CYS A 297 10.19 11.38 -8.12
C CYS A 297 10.32 9.86 -8.38
N ARG A 298 11.26 9.44 -9.24
CA ARG A 298 11.52 8.03 -9.53
C ARG A 298 11.96 7.28 -8.28
N LYS A 299 12.94 7.81 -7.55
CA LYS A 299 13.41 7.26 -6.27
C LYS A 299 12.26 7.08 -5.29
N ARG A 300 11.40 8.09 -5.13
CA ARG A 300 10.23 8.01 -4.26
C ARG A 300 9.28 6.88 -4.67
N LEU A 301 8.85 6.82 -5.93
CA LEU A 301 7.87 5.82 -6.36
C LEU A 301 8.41 4.38 -6.25
N VAL A 302 9.70 4.17 -6.55
CA VAL A 302 10.34 2.86 -6.40
C VAL A 302 10.48 2.49 -4.91
N CYS A 303 10.84 3.45 -4.05
CA CYS A 303 10.90 3.22 -2.61
C CYS A 303 9.54 2.92 -1.99
N ASP A 304 8.50 3.64 -2.42
CA ASP A 304 7.13 3.44 -1.93
C ASP A 304 6.65 2.02 -2.32
N ALA A 305 6.96 1.57 -3.54
CA ALA A 305 6.67 0.20 -3.98
C ALA A 305 7.35 -0.89 -3.12
N ARG A 306 8.54 -0.59 -2.59
CA ARG A 306 9.29 -1.47 -1.68
C ARG A 306 8.85 -1.35 -0.21
N SER A 307 7.97 -0.41 0.11
CA SER A 307 7.70 -0.02 1.50
C SER A 307 6.35 -0.55 2.01
N GLY A 308 6.28 -1.82 2.43
CA GLY A 308 5.08 -2.35 3.12
C GLY A 308 4.84 -1.83 4.56
N ARG A 309 5.72 -0.98 5.10
CA ARG A 309 5.54 -0.32 6.41
C ARG A 309 5.86 1.17 6.35
N SER A 310 5.05 1.97 7.03
CA SER A 310 5.11 3.42 7.00
C SER A 310 6.29 3.98 7.80
N HIS A 311 6.77 5.15 7.36
CA HIS A 311 7.86 5.90 8.01
C HIS A 311 9.15 5.09 8.25
N ASP A 312 9.44 4.11 7.39
CA ASP A 312 10.63 3.24 7.48
C ASP A 312 11.42 3.14 6.16
N ARG A 313 11.26 4.15 5.29
CA ARG A 313 11.90 4.21 3.96
C ARG A 313 13.41 4.02 4.01
N ARG A 314 14.10 4.60 5.00
CA ARG A 314 15.56 4.48 5.14
C ARG A 314 16.03 3.03 5.27
N ALA A 315 15.28 2.20 6.01
CA ALA A 315 15.65 0.80 6.21
C ALA A 315 15.32 -0.06 4.98
N LEU A 316 14.18 0.18 4.34
CA LEU A 316 13.69 -0.65 3.22
C LEU A 316 14.30 -0.28 1.87
N CYS A 317 14.65 1.01 1.69
CA CYS A 317 15.08 1.54 0.40
C CYS A 317 16.56 1.94 0.34
N GLY A 318 17.34 1.80 1.42
CA GLY A 318 18.71 2.34 1.49
C GLY A 318 19.64 1.90 0.34
N HIS A 319 19.54 0.64 -0.13
CA HIS A 319 20.34 0.15 -1.25
C HIS A 319 19.83 0.64 -2.63
N ILE A 320 18.52 0.89 -2.78
CA ILE A 320 17.95 1.46 -4.01
C ILE A 320 18.35 2.93 -4.12
N GLU A 321 18.25 3.68 -3.01
CA GLU A 321 18.68 5.07 -2.96
C GLU A 321 20.16 5.18 -3.35
N ALA A 322 21.03 4.33 -2.79
CA ALA A 322 22.45 4.28 -3.17
C ALA A 322 22.70 3.96 -4.65
N ARG A 323 21.91 3.05 -5.26
CA ARG A 323 22.03 2.71 -6.69
C ARG A 323 21.60 3.87 -7.60
N ILE A 324 20.49 4.53 -7.28
CA ILE A 324 19.98 5.66 -8.08
C ILE A 324 20.92 6.87 -7.94
N ASP A 325 21.41 7.15 -6.72
CA ASP A 325 22.33 8.26 -6.46
C ASP A 325 23.72 8.01 -7.06
N GLY A 326 24.19 6.77 -7.09
CA GLY A 326 25.45 6.40 -7.76
C GLY A 326 25.37 6.40 -9.30
N ALA A 327 24.17 6.20 -9.87
CA ALA A 327 23.93 6.25 -11.32
C ALA A 327 23.69 7.67 -11.85
N THR A 328 23.35 8.61 -10.97
CA THR A 328 23.14 10.02 -11.33
C THR A 328 24.47 10.76 -11.18
N PRO A 329 25.00 11.44 -12.21
CA PRO A 329 26.16 12.31 -12.04
C PRO A 329 25.85 13.30 -10.93
N ALA A 330 26.74 13.42 -9.94
CA ALA A 330 26.56 14.35 -8.82
C ALA A 330 26.14 15.74 -9.36
N PRO A 331 25.12 16.39 -8.77
CA PRO A 331 24.74 17.73 -9.19
C PRO A 331 25.97 18.63 -9.08
N GLN A 332 26.44 19.16 -10.22
CA GLN A 332 27.50 20.19 -10.26
C GLN A 332 26.95 21.51 -9.72
N THR A 333 26.58 21.53 -8.45
CA THR A 333 26.21 22.73 -7.72
C THR A 333 27.36 23.10 -6.81
N TRP A 334 27.63 24.40 -6.68
CA TRP A 334 28.69 24.94 -5.80
C TRP A 334 28.57 24.45 -4.35
N ARG A 335 27.35 24.10 -3.91
CA ARG A 335 27.08 23.49 -2.59
C ARG A 335 27.69 22.09 -2.46
N ALA A 336 27.63 21.26 -3.50
CA ALA A 336 28.22 19.91 -3.49
C ALA A 336 29.77 19.95 -3.43
N TRP A 337 30.39 20.96 -4.06
CA TRP A 337 31.84 21.20 -3.94
C TRP A 337 32.25 21.59 -2.51
N PHE A 338 31.45 22.45 -1.85
CA PHE A 338 31.71 22.87 -0.47
C PHE A 338 31.67 21.69 0.53
N TYR A 339 30.70 20.78 0.41
CA TYR A 339 30.60 19.63 1.30
C TYR A 339 31.68 18.57 1.05
N ASN A 340 32.07 18.34 -0.20
CA ASN A 340 33.16 17.41 -0.51
C ASN A 340 34.54 17.97 -0.14
N GLY A 341 34.75 19.29 -0.23
CA GLY A 341 36.00 19.95 0.18
C GLY A 341 36.30 19.85 1.69
N LEU A 342 35.27 19.73 2.54
CA LEU A 342 35.41 19.57 3.98
C LEU A 342 35.77 18.13 4.41
N SER A 343 35.64 17.15 3.52
CA SER A 343 35.86 15.72 3.82
C SER A 343 37.27 15.21 3.47
N VAL A 344 38.14 16.05 2.89
CA VAL A 344 39.50 15.67 2.44
C VAL A 344 40.62 16.30 3.29
N SER A 345 40.32 16.89 4.44
CA SER A 345 41.34 17.40 5.36
C SER A 345 41.28 16.69 6.72
N ASN A 346 41.49 15.37 6.73
CA ASN A 346 41.97 14.68 7.94
C ASN A 346 42.52 13.28 7.64
N SER A 347 43.59 13.21 6.87
CA SER A 347 44.50 12.06 6.92
C SER A 347 45.86 12.42 6.32
N THR A 348 46.74 13.01 7.13
CA THR A 348 48.18 12.94 6.87
C THR A 348 48.87 12.50 8.15
N SER A 349 49.28 11.23 8.10
CA SER A 349 50.16 10.53 9.01
C SER A 349 51.49 11.25 9.18
N THR A 350 51.87 11.45 10.44
CA THR A 350 53.19 11.85 10.92
C THR A 350 54.26 10.84 10.48
N THR A 351 55.22 11.26 9.67
CA THR A 351 56.54 10.61 9.59
C THR A 351 57.61 11.69 9.55
N THR A 352 58.32 11.85 10.66
CA THR A 352 59.41 12.80 10.87
C THR A 352 60.73 12.19 10.40
N THR A 353 61.39 12.82 9.44
CA THR A 353 62.81 12.60 9.10
C THR A 353 63.62 13.84 9.50
N PRO A 354 64.71 13.71 10.29
CA PRO A 354 65.49 14.85 10.76
C PRO A 354 66.55 15.32 9.73
N PRO A 355 67.00 16.59 9.79
CA PRO A 355 68.01 17.13 8.89
C PRO A 355 69.43 16.74 9.32
N PRO A 356 70.41 16.75 8.40
CA PRO A 356 71.79 16.38 8.71
C PRO A 356 72.58 17.59 9.23
N SER A 357 73.43 17.38 10.22
CA SER A 357 74.61 18.23 10.41
C SER A 357 75.82 17.39 10.87
N VAL A 358 76.95 17.76 10.30
CA VAL A 358 78.20 17.02 10.26
C VAL A 358 79.18 17.64 11.27
N ARG A 359 79.77 16.75 12.09
CA ARG A 359 81.11 16.76 12.74
C ARG A 359 81.44 17.62 13.97
N GLN A 360 82.03 16.88 14.93
CA GLN A 360 83.21 17.13 15.78
C GLN A 360 83.02 18.19 16.87
N VAL A 361 83.24 17.89 18.17
CA VAL A 361 84.38 17.22 18.82
C VAL A 361 83.94 16.21 19.86
#